data_AF-A0A9W5XL53-F1
#
_entry.id   AF-A0A9W5XL53-F1
#
_cell.length_a   1.000
_cell.length_b   1.000
_cell.length_c   1.000
_cell.angle_alpha   90.00
_cell.angle_beta   90.00
_cell.angle_gamma   90.00
#
_symmetry.space_group_name_H-M   'P 1'
#
loop_
_entity.id
_entity.type
_entity.pdbx_description
1 polymer ?
#
loop_
_entity_poly.entity_id
_entity_poly.type
_entity_poly.pdbx_seq_one_letter_code
_entity_poly.pdbx_strand_id
1 'polypeptide(L)'
;MGDGVSGARVRSDTAPEVRDRGPVALALRPFGYLLIGLVWAALSTVILALGPGMLAFLVWADVTGALGEVELITGGVAESLHNPAEVIAIVISLPLLALLWGAGVLWMLPCAALPPMLLSFTFLVRSLRPSYADDALSFTTRGARGSTMGVTLTQVSLSLLPVHRSRWTDTLMRFYVAGWAVSLRAMTAAIPAGFGWLAAVLATMEDLPTTVRVLLAAAAVGSVGWSAVLLRKHWRARFHGESTGRSERPITDLSADERDRRRRALEKRRAARLSRR
;
A
#
# COMPACT_ATOMS: atom_id res chain seq x y z
N MET A 1 -16.48 3.76 44.42
CA MET A 1 -15.55 2.77 43.85
C MET A 1 -16.17 2.26 42.56
N GLY A 2 -15.80 2.88 41.43
CA GLY A 2 -16.28 2.47 40.12
C GLY A 2 -15.18 1.70 39.42
N ASP A 3 -15.42 0.43 39.15
CA ASP A 3 -14.59 -0.40 38.29
C ASP A 3 -14.63 0.16 36.88
N GLY A 4 -13.76 1.13 36.63
CA GLY A 4 -13.42 1.57 35.30
C GLY A 4 -12.81 0.37 34.60
N VAL A 5 -13.57 -0.25 33.70
CA VAL A 5 -13.10 -1.20 32.71
C VAL A 5 -12.05 -0.47 31.86
N SER A 6 -10.83 -0.43 32.38
CA SER A 6 -9.63 -0.03 31.66
C SER A 6 -9.54 -0.98 30.49
N GLY A 7 -9.89 -0.49 29.30
CA GLY A 7 -9.95 -1.27 28.08
C GLY A 7 -8.69 -2.11 27.96
N ALA A 8 -8.83 -3.42 28.23
CA ALA A 8 -7.71 -4.32 28.35
C ALA A 8 -6.88 -4.23 27.07
N ARG A 9 -5.64 -3.75 27.21
CA ARG A 9 -4.74 -3.55 26.09
C ARG A 9 -4.43 -4.92 25.50
N VAL A 10 -5.02 -5.23 24.34
CA VAL A 10 -4.80 -6.51 23.68
C VAL A 10 -3.38 -6.52 23.11
N ARG A 11 -2.51 -7.31 23.74
CA ARG A 11 -1.18 -7.59 23.22
C ARG A 11 -1.29 -8.49 21.98
N SER A 12 -0.42 -8.30 21.00
CA SER A 12 -0.36 -9.15 19.81
C SER A 12 0.10 -10.55 20.18
N ASP A 13 -0.60 -11.59 19.70
CA ASP A 13 -0.27 -13.00 19.94
C ASP A 13 1.12 -13.39 19.40
N THR A 14 1.63 -12.60 18.44
CA THR A 14 2.95 -12.78 17.80
C THR A 14 4.05 -11.92 18.42
N ALA A 15 3.75 -11.13 19.46
CA ALA A 15 4.75 -10.31 20.11
C ALA A 15 5.75 -11.19 20.89
N PRO A 16 7.05 -10.86 20.89
CA PRO A 16 8.02 -11.50 21.77
C PRO A 16 7.61 -11.36 23.24
N GLU A 17 8.11 -12.25 24.09
CA GLU A 17 7.95 -12.18 25.55
C GLU A 17 8.38 -10.82 26.10
N VAL A 18 7.78 -10.42 27.25
CA VAL A 18 8.14 -9.15 27.90
C VAL A 18 9.63 -9.20 28.23
N ARG A 19 10.36 -8.15 27.87
CA ARG A 19 11.74 -7.98 28.29
C ARG A 19 11.85 -6.70 29.09
N ASP A 20 12.35 -6.82 30.31
CA ASP A 20 12.66 -5.68 31.15
C ASP A 20 13.70 -4.80 30.45
N ARG A 21 13.44 -3.49 30.46
CA ARG A 21 14.34 -2.52 29.84
C ARG A 21 15.01 -1.67 30.91
N GLY A 22 16.31 -1.47 30.74
CA GLY A 22 17.06 -0.52 31.55
C GLY A 22 16.54 0.92 31.37
N PRO A 23 16.76 1.80 32.36
CA PRO A 23 16.26 3.17 32.38
C PRO A 23 16.75 4.00 31.19
N VAL A 24 18.00 3.78 30.74
CA VAL A 24 18.57 4.45 29.56
C VAL A 24 17.80 4.11 28.28
N ALA A 25 17.43 2.84 28.11
CA ALA A 25 16.67 2.39 26.95
C ALA A 25 15.25 2.98 26.92
N LEU A 26 14.65 3.22 28.09
CA LEU A 26 13.37 3.91 28.21
C LEU A 26 13.49 5.40 27.85
N ALA A 27 14.54 6.07 28.32
CA ALA A 27 14.78 7.49 28.02
C ALA A 27 15.09 7.75 26.54
N LEU A 28 15.83 6.84 25.87
CA LEU A 28 16.19 6.96 24.45
C LEU A 28 15.09 6.49 23.49
N ARG A 29 14.07 5.81 24.00
CA ARG A 29 12.94 5.28 23.23
C ARG A 29 12.23 6.32 22.35
N PRO A 30 11.82 7.51 22.84
CA PRO A 30 11.19 8.52 21.99
C PRO A 30 12.12 8.95 20.84
N PHE A 31 13.41 9.14 21.10
CA PHE A 31 14.37 9.52 20.07
C PHE A 31 14.51 8.46 18.98
N GLY A 32 14.54 7.17 19.36
CA GLY A 32 14.56 6.07 18.39
C GLY A 32 13.35 6.08 17.46
N TYR A 33 12.14 6.28 18.00
CA TYR A 33 10.92 6.37 17.19
C TYR A 33 10.84 7.65 16.36
N LEU A 34 11.33 8.77 16.89
CA LEU A 34 11.39 10.03 16.15
C LEU A 34 12.32 9.91 14.94
N LEU A 35 13.54 9.39 15.12
CA LEU A 35 14.50 9.22 14.03
C LEU A 35 13.93 8.31 12.92
N ILE A 36 13.37 7.17 13.31
CA ILE A 36 12.72 6.24 12.37
C ILE A 36 11.54 6.93 11.67
N GLY A 37 10.74 7.70 12.40
CA GLY A 37 9.62 8.45 11.85
C GLY A 37 10.04 9.52 10.86
N LEU A 38 11.15 10.22 11.10
CA LEU A 38 11.72 11.19 10.17
C LEU A 38 12.22 10.51 8.88
N VAL A 39 12.89 9.35 8.99
CA VAL A 39 13.32 8.58 7.81
C VAL A 39 12.11 8.18 6.96
N TRP A 40 11.09 7.61 7.60
CA TRP A 40 9.88 7.22 6.86
C TRP A 40 9.06 8.41 6.37
N ALA A 41 9.11 9.55 7.06
CA ALA A 41 8.51 10.78 6.59
C ALA A 41 9.21 11.29 5.34
N ALA A 42 10.55 11.32 5.32
CA ALA A 42 11.31 11.68 4.13
C ALA A 42 10.98 10.76 2.93
N LEU A 43 10.97 9.44 3.14
CA LEU A 43 10.57 8.48 2.10
C LEU A 43 9.13 8.69 1.63
N SER A 44 8.20 8.90 2.56
CA SER A 44 6.79 9.17 2.23
C SER A 44 6.64 10.46 1.45
N THR A 45 7.37 11.51 1.82
CA THR A 45 7.39 12.79 1.10
C THR A 45 7.92 12.62 -0.31
N VAL A 46 9.01 11.86 -0.51
CA VAL A 46 9.53 11.57 -1.87
C VAL A 46 8.50 10.81 -2.70
N ILE A 47 7.82 9.81 -2.13
CA ILE A 47 6.79 9.03 -2.82
C ILE A 47 5.58 9.91 -3.19
N LEU A 48 5.13 10.75 -2.27
CA LEU A 48 4.05 11.70 -2.51
C LEU A 48 4.47 12.78 -3.52
N ALA A 49 5.74 13.21 -3.50
CA ALA A 49 6.29 14.12 -4.48
C ALA A 49 6.31 13.49 -5.88
N LEU A 50 6.67 12.21 -5.98
CA LEU A 50 6.73 11.49 -7.26
C LEU A 50 5.34 11.34 -7.90
N GLY A 51 4.31 10.98 -7.13
CA GLY A 51 2.95 10.78 -7.66
C GLY A 51 2.16 12.09 -7.79
N PRO A 52 1.39 12.49 -6.77
CA PRO A 52 0.57 13.71 -6.81
C PRO A 52 1.39 15.01 -6.80
N GLY A 53 2.57 15.02 -6.17
CA GLY A 53 3.41 16.22 -6.11
C GLY A 53 3.96 16.63 -7.47
N MET A 54 4.22 15.67 -8.36
CA MET A 54 4.63 15.95 -9.73
C MET A 54 3.52 16.67 -10.50
N LEU A 55 2.26 16.24 -10.33
CA LEU A 55 1.12 16.94 -10.93
C LEU A 55 0.94 18.35 -10.35
N ALA A 56 1.06 18.50 -9.03
CA ALA A 56 0.99 19.81 -8.39
C ALA A 56 2.11 20.75 -8.87
N PHE A 57 3.32 20.22 -9.05
CA PHE A 57 4.45 20.95 -9.61
C PHE A 57 4.19 21.38 -11.06
N LEU A 58 3.67 20.49 -11.91
CA LEU A 58 3.33 20.82 -13.30
C LEU A 58 2.28 21.94 -13.38
N VAL A 59 1.21 21.86 -12.56
CA VAL A 59 0.18 22.91 -12.51
C VAL A 59 0.74 24.23 -11.96
N TRP A 60 1.54 24.18 -10.89
CA TRP A 60 2.15 25.38 -10.33
C TRP A 60 3.07 26.07 -11.34
N ALA A 61 3.83 25.27 -12.08
CA ALA A 61 4.74 25.78 -13.07
C ALA A 61 4.05 26.36 -14.33
N ASP A 62 2.97 25.73 -14.80
CA ASP A 62 2.07 26.24 -15.83
C ASP A 62 1.53 27.63 -15.42
N VAL A 63 1.08 27.77 -14.16
CA VAL A 63 0.56 29.04 -13.64
C VAL A 63 1.62 30.13 -13.47
N THR A 64 2.85 29.75 -13.09
CA THR A 64 3.93 30.72 -12.78
C THR A 64 4.86 31.01 -13.94
N GLY A 65 4.74 30.28 -15.07
CA GLY A 65 5.70 30.33 -16.17
C GLY A 65 7.10 29.85 -15.77
N ALA A 66 7.25 29.16 -14.64
CA ALA A 66 8.54 28.74 -14.09
C ALA A 66 9.23 27.65 -14.93
N LEU A 67 8.49 26.94 -15.79
CA LEU A 67 9.00 25.93 -16.71
C LEU A 67 9.33 26.53 -18.09
N GLY A 68 9.84 27.76 -18.16
CA GLY A 68 10.42 28.29 -19.38
C GLY A 68 11.36 27.23 -20.00
N GLU A 69 10.92 26.63 -21.10
CA GLU A 69 11.61 25.58 -21.87
C GLU A 69 11.77 24.18 -21.22
N VAL A 70 10.85 23.70 -20.37
CA VAL A 70 10.81 22.24 -20.07
C VAL A 70 10.05 21.49 -21.16
N GLU A 71 10.67 21.44 -22.33
CA GLU A 71 10.24 20.70 -23.52
C GLU A 71 10.39 19.17 -23.34
N LEU A 72 11.05 18.73 -22.25
CA LEU A 72 11.53 17.36 -22.03
C LEU A 72 10.43 16.29 -21.90
N ILE A 73 9.18 16.67 -21.65
CA ILE A 73 8.05 15.74 -21.49
C ILE A 73 6.92 16.03 -22.49
N THR A 74 6.83 17.25 -23.02
CA THR A 74 5.66 17.73 -23.75
C THR A 74 5.93 18.06 -25.22
N GLY A 75 7.14 18.50 -25.58
CA GLY A 75 7.41 19.06 -26.92
C GLY A 75 7.53 18.07 -28.07
N GLY A 76 7.51 16.75 -27.82
CA GLY A 76 7.69 15.73 -28.86
C GLY A 76 6.43 14.93 -29.23
N VAL A 77 5.35 15.03 -28.44
CA VAL A 77 4.22 14.08 -28.59
C VAL A 77 3.49 14.24 -29.92
N ALA A 78 3.32 15.48 -30.39
CA ALA A 78 2.67 15.76 -31.67
C ALA A 78 3.51 15.24 -32.85
N GLU A 79 4.82 15.44 -32.82
CA GLU A 79 5.75 14.95 -33.84
C GLU A 79 5.82 13.42 -33.84
N SER A 80 5.83 12.80 -32.65
CA SER A 80 5.81 11.35 -32.48
C SER A 80 4.56 10.67 -33.05
N LEU A 81 3.42 11.36 -33.10
CA LEU A 81 2.19 10.80 -33.69
C LEU A 81 2.28 10.67 -35.22
N HIS A 82 3.20 11.38 -35.87
CA HIS A 82 3.42 11.28 -37.31
C HIS A 82 4.37 10.14 -37.69
N ASN A 83 5.11 9.55 -36.74
CA ASN A 83 6.01 8.43 -36.97
C ASN A 83 5.36 7.10 -36.53
N PRO A 84 5.05 6.15 -37.45
CA PRO A 84 4.37 4.91 -37.09
C PRO A 84 5.16 4.04 -36.11
N ALA A 85 6.49 4.11 -36.11
CA ALA A 85 7.31 3.37 -35.16
C ALA A 85 7.16 3.91 -33.72
N GLU A 86 7.05 5.23 -33.58
CA GLU A 86 6.86 5.89 -32.29
C GLU A 86 5.45 5.67 -31.75
N VAL A 87 4.44 5.67 -32.62
CA VAL A 87 3.06 5.30 -32.24
C VAL A 87 3.02 3.87 -31.66
N ILE A 88 3.69 2.90 -32.28
CA ILE A 88 3.76 1.53 -31.76
C ILE A 88 4.46 1.52 -30.39
N ALA A 89 5.56 2.25 -30.23
CA ALA A 89 6.27 2.35 -28.95
C ALA A 89 5.39 2.98 -27.85
N ILE A 90 4.62 4.02 -28.16
CA ILE A 90 3.65 4.65 -27.25
C ILE A 90 2.57 3.65 -26.84
N VAL A 91 1.96 2.95 -27.81
CA VAL A 91 0.91 1.96 -27.53
C VAL A 91 1.38 0.84 -26.61
N ILE A 92 2.63 0.37 -26.77
CA ILE A 92 3.23 -0.67 -25.93
C ILE A 92 3.62 -0.14 -24.55
N SER A 93 4.17 1.08 -24.48
CA SER A 93 4.65 1.68 -23.23
C SER A 93 3.51 2.18 -22.33
N LEU A 94 2.40 2.66 -22.90
CA LEU A 94 1.26 3.19 -22.16
C LEU A 94 0.71 2.22 -21.07
N PRO A 95 0.41 0.92 -21.35
CA PRO A 95 -0.05 -0.01 -20.33
C PRO A 95 1.03 -0.31 -19.28
N LEU A 96 2.31 -0.32 -19.66
CA LEU A 96 3.43 -0.52 -18.73
C LEU A 96 3.57 0.67 -17.79
N LEU A 97 3.46 1.90 -18.31
CA LEU A 97 3.46 3.13 -17.53
C LEU A 97 2.24 3.21 -16.62
N ALA A 98 1.05 2.88 -17.12
CA ALA A 98 -0.16 2.85 -16.30
C ALA A 98 -0.07 1.81 -15.16
N LEU A 99 0.54 0.65 -15.41
CA LEU A 99 0.81 -0.34 -14.38
C LEU A 99 1.83 0.17 -13.36
N LEU A 100 2.95 0.73 -13.81
CA LEU A 100 4.03 1.24 -12.96
C LEU A 100 3.54 2.37 -12.07
N TRP A 101 2.90 3.39 -12.66
CA TRP A 101 2.39 4.54 -11.94
C TRP A 101 1.17 4.20 -11.09
N GLY A 102 0.20 3.48 -11.65
CA GLY A 102 -1.01 3.09 -10.93
C GLY A 102 -0.74 2.14 -9.78
N ALA A 103 -0.22 0.95 -10.08
CA ALA A 103 -0.01 -0.08 -9.05
C ALA A 103 1.24 0.19 -8.20
N GLY A 104 2.34 0.60 -8.81
CA GLY A 104 3.60 0.85 -8.10
C GLY A 104 3.56 2.15 -7.31
N VAL A 105 3.52 3.28 -8.02
CA VAL A 105 3.72 4.61 -7.40
C VAL A 105 2.51 5.10 -6.61
N LEU A 106 1.30 4.94 -7.13
CA LEU A 106 0.10 5.51 -6.51
C LEU A 106 -0.56 4.58 -5.47
N TRP A 107 -0.21 3.29 -5.47
CA TRP A 107 -0.80 2.31 -4.55
C TRP A 107 0.24 1.65 -3.64
N MET A 108 1.15 0.84 -4.19
CA MET A 108 2.05 0.01 -3.40
C MET A 108 3.04 0.82 -2.57
N LEU A 109 3.72 1.82 -3.18
CA LEU A 109 4.71 2.65 -2.47
C LEU A 109 4.08 3.42 -1.30
N PRO A 110 2.94 4.13 -1.46
CA PRO A 110 2.24 4.76 -0.34
C PRO A 110 1.83 3.76 0.74
N CYS A 111 1.33 2.58 0.35
CA CYS A 111 0.97 1.53 1.29
C CYS A 111 2.19 0.96 2.03
N ALA A 112 3.38 0.96 1.42
CA ALA A 112 4.60 0.49 2.06
C ALA A 112 5.24 1.53 2.98
N ALA A 113 5.15 2.83 2.65
CA ALA A 113 5.87 3.91 3.34
C ALA A 113 5.04 4.73 4.32
N LEU A 114 3.77 5.03 4.03
CA LEU A 114 2.94 5.84 4.93
C LEU A 114 2.60 5.11 6.23
N PRO A 115 2.28 3.80 6.25
CA PRO A 115 2.02 3.10 7.50
C PRO A 115 3.19 3.08 8.48
N PRO A 116 4.44 2.76 8.11
CA PRO A 116 5.55 2.81 9.06
C PRO A 116 5.87 4.24 9.53
N MET A 117 5.68 5.27 8.68
CA MET A 117 5.71 6.67 9.12
C MET A 117 4.67 6.93 10.21
N LEU A 118 3.40 6.59 9.98
CA LEU A 118 2.34 6.83 10.95
C LEU A 118 2.48 5.96 12.22
N LEU A 119 2.97 4.74 12.09
CA LEU A 119 3.24 3.83 13.21
C LEU A 119 4.37 4.35 14.09
N SER A 120 5.48 4.83 13.50
CA SER A 120 6.60 5.38 14.27
C SER A 120 6.20 6.62 15.06
N PHE A 121 5.44 7.56 14.48
CA PHE A 121 4.87 8.68 15.24
C PHE A 121 3.86 8.23 16.30
N THR A 122 3.06 7.19 16.02
CA THR A 122 2.17 6.59 17.03
C THR A 122 2.97 6.01 18.21
N PHE A 123 4.10 5.35 17.94
CA PHE A 123 4.96 4.80 18.99
C PHE A 123 5.76 5.86 19.72
N LEU A 124 6.15 6.95 19.06
CA LEU A 124 6.69 8.14 19.70
C LEU A 124 5.71 8.66 20.77
N VAL A 125 4.46 8.93 20.38
CA VAL A 125 3.42 9.42 21.32
C VAL A 125 3.16 8.41 22.45
N ARG A 126 3.11 7.11 22.14
CA ARG A 126 2.94 6.08 23.17
C ARG A 126 4.15 5.94 24.10
N SER A 127 5.36 6.22 23.62
CA SER A 127 6.59 6.12 24.41
C SER A 127 6.68 7.19 25.51
N LEU A 128 6.00 8.33 25.32
CA LEU A 128 5.88 9.40 26.32
C LEU A 128 4.87 9.09 27.43
N ARG A 129 4.09 8.01 27.29
CA ARG A 129 3.06 7.64 28.27
C ARG A 129 3.62 6.60 29.25
N PRO A 130 3.57 6.86 30.57
CA PRO A 130 4.12 5.95 31.58
C PRO A 130 3.45 4.57 31.55
N SER A 131 2.19 4.49 31.11
CA SER A 131 1.47 3.22 30.97
C SER A 131 2.17 2.21 30.04
N TYR A 132 3.03 2.66 29.12
CA TYR A 132 3.74 1.80 28.16
C TYR A 132 5.22 1.58 28.51
N ALA A 133 5.66 1.96 29.72
CA ALA A 133 7.05 1.81 30.14
C ALA A 133 7.49 0.34 30.20
N ASP A 134 6.60 -0.54 30.68
CA ASP A 134 6.96 -1.92 31.07
C ASP A 134 7.08 -2.90 29.89
N ASP A 135 6.67 -2.53 28.67
CA ASP A 135 6.68 -3.43 27.51
C ASP A 135 7.26 -2.76 26.25
N ALA A 136 7.65 -3.58 25.27
CA ALA A 136 7.93 -3.14 23.91
C ALA A 136 6.70 -2.51 23.24
N LEU A 137 6.93 -1.48 22.41
CA LEU A 137 5.84 -0.82 21.66
C LEU A 137 5.77 -1.36 20.25
N SER A 138 6.94 -1.71 19.71
CA SER A 138 7.09 -2.32 18.42
C SER A 138 8.11 -3.46 18.46
N PHE A 139 7.98 -4.38 17.52
CA PHE A 139 8.97 -5.41 17.24
C PHE A 139 9.16 -5.53 15.73
N THR A 140 10.19 -6.28 15.34
CA THR A 140 10.49 -6.58 13.94
C THR A 140 10.47 -8.08 13.76
N THR A 141 9.70 -8.57 12.79
CA THR A 141 9.76 -9.98 12.39
C THR A 141 10.39 -10.09 11.02
N ARG A 142 11.13 -11.17 10.79
CA ARG A 142 11.59 -11.53 9.45
C ARG A 142 10.52 -12.41 8.81
N GLY A 143 10.02 -12.01 7.64
CA GLY A 143 9.20 -12.89 6.82
C GLY A 143 10.03 -14.09 6.35
N ALA A 144 9.39 -15.26 6.25
CA ALA A 144 10.02 -16.42 5.63
C ALA A 144 10.35 -16.13 4.16
N ARG A 145 11.41 -16.74 3.62
CA ARG A 145 11.73 -16.62 2.18
C ARG A 145 10.50 -16.98 1.34
N GLY A 146 10.09 -16.11 0.42
CA GLY A 146 8.96 -16.33 -0.47
C GLY A 146 7.57 -15.98 0.10
N SER A 147 7.45 -15.45 1.32
CA SER A 147 6.16 -15.00 1.87
C SER A 147 5.70 -13.61 1.38
N THR A 148 6.53 -12.92 0.59
CA THR A 148 6.31 -11.61 -0.05
C THR A 148 6.94 -11.65 -1.44
N MET A 149 6.33 -11.08 -2.48
CA MET A 149 6.86 -11.17 -3.85
C MET A 149 7.59 -9.92 -4.36
N GLY A 150 8.39 -10.16 -5.41
CA GLY A 150 9.75 -9.66 -5.66
C GLY A 150 10.67 -10.89 -5.61
N VAL A 151 11.71 -11.00 -6.44
CA VAL A 151 12.78 -11.97 -6.17
C VAL A 151 13.41 -11.52 -4.86
N THR A 152 12.84 -11.92 -3.73
CA THR A 152 13.40 -11.66 -2.41
C THR A 152 14.57 -12.62 -2.28
N LEU A 153 15.71 -12.25 -2.89
CA LEU A 153 17.02 -12.83 -2.60
C LEU A 153 17.28 -12.79 -1.07
N THR A 154 16.63 -11.85 -0.38
CA THR A 154 16.75 -11.55 1.05
C THR A 154 15.41 -11.63 1.81
N GLN A 155 15.45 -11.98 3.09
CA GLN A 155 14.27 -11.96 3.97
C GLN A 155 13.77 -10.51 4.14
N VAL A 156 12.50 -10.24 3.83
CA VAL A 156 11.89 -8.92 4.10
C VAL A 156 11.62 -8.82 5.60
N SER A 157 12.24 -7.84 6.26
CA SER A 157 11.97 -7.49 7.65
C SER A 157 10.74 -6.58 7.71
N LEU A 158 9.64 -7.10 8.23
CA LEU A 158 8.49 -6.27 8.62
C LEU A 158 8.86 -5.63 9.95
N SER A 159 9.23 -4.35 9.89
CA SER A 159 9.59 -3.55 11.06
C SER A 159 8.35 -2.82 11.59
N LEU A 160 8.46 -2.31 12.82
CA LEU A 160 7.42 -1.50 13.46
C LEU A 160 6.08 -2.21 13.69
N LEU A 161 6.10 -3.54 13.86
CA LEU A 161 4.90 -4.30 14.20
C LEU A 161 4.42 -3.92 15.62
N PRO A 162 3.15 -3.55 15.81
CA PRO A 162 2.65 -3.11 17.11
C PRO A 162 2.59 -4.27 18.11
N VAL A 163 3.18 -4.08 19.30
CA VAL A 163 3.02 -5.02 20.42
C VAL A 163 1.63 -4.91 21.03
N HIS A 164 1.14 -3.68 21.24
CA HIS A 164 -0.22 -3.43 21.70
C HIS A 164 -1.10 -2.97 20.54
N ARG A 165 -2.16 -3.74 20.28
CA ARG A 165 -3.07 -3.50 19.18
C ARG A 165 -4.11 -2.44 19.55
N SER A 166 -4.45 -1.62 18.58
CA SER A 166 -5.62 -0.75 18.60
C SER A 166 -6.25 -0.71 17.20
N ARG A 167 -7.51 -0.26 17.10
CA ARG A 167 -8.18 -0.09 15.80
C ARG A 167 -7.35 0.72 14.81
N TRP A 168 -6.64 1.74 15.30
CA TRP A 168 -5.72 2.56 14.52
C TRP A 168 -4.52 1.76 14.01
N THR A 169 -3.77 1.10 14.89
CA THR A 169 -2.58 0.33 14.46
C THR A 169 -2.97 -0.87 13.59
N ASP A 170 -4.12 -1.49 13.83
CA ASP A 170 -4.65 -2.56 12.98
C ASP A 170 -4.97 -2.04 11.57
N THR A 171 -5.54 -0.84 11.46
CA THR A 171 -5.81 -0.22 10.15
C THR A 171 -4.51 0.09 9.41
N LEU A 172 -3.53 0.68 10.08
CA LEU A 172 -2.20 0.94 9.50
C LEU A 172 -1.51 -0.36 9.08
N MET A 173 -1.58 -1.40 9.90
CA MET A 173 -1.01 -2.70 9.58
C MET A 173 -1.66 -3.35 8.35
N ARG A 174 -2.97 -3.18 8.15
CA ARG A 174 -3.63 -3.64 6.93
C ARG A 174 -3.08 -2.94 5.67
N PHE A 175 -2.77 -1.64 5.77
CA PHE A 175 -2.19 -0.87 4.66
C PHE A 175 -0.74 -1.29 4.45
N TYR A 176 0.01 -1.45 5.54
CA TYR A 176 1.39 -1.90 5.49
C TYR A 176 1.49 -3.25 4.78
N VAL A 177 0.65 -4.21 5.19
CA VAL A 177 0.56 -5.53 4.55
C VAL A 177 0.14 -5.41 3.08
N ALA A 178 -0.76 -4.49 2.71
CA ALA A 178 -1.14 -4.30 1.30
C ALA A 178 0.03 -3.79 0.44
N GLY A 179 0.98 -3.05 1.01
CA GLY A 179 2.20 -2.62 0.32
C GLY A 179 3.19 -3.75 0.05
N TRP A 180 3.24 -4.77 0.93
CA TRP A 180 4.19 -5.89 0.82
C TRP A 180 3.57 -7.17 0.22
N ALA A 181 2.27 -7.38 0.38
CA ALA A 181 1.54 -8.54 -0.12
C ALA A 181 0.88 -8.21 -1.46
N VAL A 182 1.67 -8.31 -2.52
CA VAL A 182 1.23 -8.04 -3.90
C VAL A 182 0.05 -8.95 -4.25
N SER A 183 -1.09 -8.34 -4.55
CA SER A 183 -2.25 -9.03 -5.09
C SER A 183 -2.45 -8.56 -6.53
N LEU A 184 -2.47 -9.50 -7.48
CA LEU A 184 -2.79 -9.18 -8.88
C LEU A 184 -4.12 -8.42 -8.99
N ARG A 185 -5.10 -8.74 -8.14
CA ARG A 185 -6.39 -8.03 -8.11
C ARG A 185 -6.26 -6.58 -7.63
N ALA A 186 -5.39 -6.31 -6.67
CA ALA A 186 -5.13 -4.95 -6.21
C ALA A 186 -4.32 -4.16 -7.25
N MET A 187 -3.34 -4.80 -7.90
CA MET A 187 -2.56 -4.19 -8.98
C MET A 187 -3.46 -3.81 -10.15
N THR A 188 -4.31 -4.73 -10.63
CA THR A 188 -5.21 -4.45 -11.75
C THR A 188 -6.28 -3.41 -11.39
N ALA A 189 -6.73 -3.38 -10.13
CA ALA A 189 -7.62 -2.35 -9.62
C ALA A 189 -6.97 -0.95 -9.62
N ALA A 190 -5.64 -0.87 -9.52
CA ALA A 190 -4.88 0.38 -9.49
C ALA A 190 -4.50 0.91 -10.89
N ILE A 191 -4.52 0.07 -11.93
CA ILE A 191 -4.19 0.47 -13.32
C ILE A 191 -4.97 1.70 -13.79
N PRO A 192 -6.30 1.84 -13.55
CA PRO A 192 -7.03 3.03 -13.94
C PRO A 192 -6.47 4.32 -13.33
N ALA A 193 -5.93 4.29 -12.11
CA ALA A 193 -5.27 5.47 -11.54
C ALA A 193 -3.98 5.84 -12.30
N GLY A 194 -3.25 4.86 -12.85
CA GLY A 194 -2.10 5.12 -13.70
C GLY A 194 -2.48 5.78 -15.02
N PHE A 195 -3.54 5.30 -15.67
CA PHE A 195 -4.11 5.99 -16.85
C PHE A 195 -4.61 7.38 -16.50
N GLY A 196 -5.25 7.54 -15.34
CA GLY A 196 -5.71 8.84 -14.89
C GLY A 196 -4.56 9.82 -14.64
N TRP A 197 -3.45 9.34 -14.08
CA TRP A 197 -2.24 10.15 -13.90
C TRP A 197 -1.62 10.54 -15.24
N LEU A 198 -1.51 9.62 -16.20
CA LEU A 198 -1.03 9.95 -17.55
C LEU A 198 -1.93 10.98 -18.24
N ALA A 199 -3.25 10.81 -18.14
CA ALA A 199 -4.21 11.78 -18.66
C ALA A 199 -4.08 13.16 -17.99
N ALA A 200 -3.78 13.20 -16.69
CA ALA A 200 -3.52 14.46 -15.98
C ALA A 200 -2.24 15.16 -16.49
N VAL A 201 -1.17 14.40 -16.76
CA VAL A 201 0.05 14.94 -17.37
C VAL A 201 -0.21 15.46 -18.79
N LEU A 202 -0.98 14.73 -19.60
CA LEU A 202 -1.37 15.22 -20.92
C LEU A 202 -2.23 16.48 -20.84
N ALA A 203 -3.11 16.59 -19.84
CA ALA A 203 -3.96 17.77 -19.66
C ALA A 203 -3.18 19.06 -19.34
N THR A 204 -1.93 18.94 -18.86
CA THR A 204 -1.04 20.10 -18.63
C THR A 204 -0.24 20.50 -19.87
N MET A 205 -0.36 19.78 -21.00
CA MET A 205 0.31 20.17 -22.25
C MET A 205 -0.40 21.36 -22.90
N GLU A 206 0.35 22.43 -23.18
CA GLU A 206 -0.18 23.64 -23.82
C GLU A 206 -0.53 23.43 -25.30
N ASP A 207 0.14 22.51 -25.98
CA ASP A 207 -0.06 22.20 -27.40
C ASP A 207 -1.44 21.58 -27.73
N LEU A 208 -2.17 21.14 -26.69
CA LEU A 208 -3.47 20.53 -26.86
C LEU A 208 -4.60 21.57 -26.80
N PRO A 209 -5.63 21.45 -27.65
CA PRO A 209 -6.82 22.30 -27.56
C PRO A 209 -7.44 22.25 -26.16
N THR A 210 -7.91 23.40 -25.66
CA THR A 210 -8.51 23.51 -24.31
C THR A 210 -9.59 22.45 -24.06
N THR A 211 -10.44 22.17 -25.06
CA THR A 211 -11.47 21.14 -24.99
C THR A 211 -10.88 19.75 -24.70
N VAL A 212 -9.77 19.40 -25.35
CA VAL A 212 -9.09 18.11 -25.15
C VAL A 212 -8.47 18.04 -23.75
N ARG A 213 -7.83 19.12 -23.29
CA ARG A 213 -7.25 19.22 -21.94
C ARG A 213 -8.33 19.02 -20.87
N VAL A 214 -9.49 19.65 -21.01
CA VAL A 214 -10.63 19.49 -20.08
C VAL A 214 -11.16 18.06 -20.07
N LEU A 215 -11.31 17.44 -21.25
CA LEU A 215 -11.73 16.03 -21.36
C LEU A 215 -10.73 15.07 -20.70
N LEU A 216 -9.43 15.30 -20.90
CA LEU A 216 -8.36 14.52 -20.26
C LEU A 216 -8.36 14.70 -18.74
N ALA A 217 -8.54 15.93 -18.25
CA ALA A 217 -8.67 16.20 -16.82
C ALA A 217 -9.88 15.49 -16.21
N ALA A 218 -11.03 15.51 -16.89
CA ALA A 218 -12.23 14.78 -16.46
C ALA A 218 -12.00 13.26 -16.45
N ALA A 219 -11.36 12.72 -17.49
CA ALA A 219 -10.99 11.31 -17.56
C ALA A 219 -9.99 10.92 -16.45
N ALA A 220 -9.06 11.81 -16.10
CA ALA A 220 -8.13 11.63 -15.00
C ALA A 220 -8.84 11.45 -13.67
N VAL A 221 -9.73 12.40 -13.34
CA VAL A 221 -10.54 12.36 -12.11
C VAL A 221 -11.42 11.10 -12.08
N GLY A 222 -12.09 10.78 -13.19
CA GLY A 222 -12.94 9.59 -13.31
C GLY A 222 -12.15 8.29 -13.08
N SER A 223 -10.97 8.17 -13.67
CA SER A 223 -10.14 6.96 -13.59
C SER A 223 -9.54 6.76 -12.20
N VAL A 224 -9.08 7.85 -11.56
CA VAL A 224 -8.60 7.82 -10.17
C VAL A 224 -9.75 7.48 -9.21
N GLY A 225 -10.93 8.09 -9.40
CA GLY A 225 -12.12 7.79 -8.61
C GLY A 225 -12.57 6.33 -8.76
N TRP A 226 -12.57 5.81 -9.99
CA TRP A 226 -12.89 4.41 -10.28
C TRP A 226 -11.90 3.45 -9.62
N SER A 227 -10.60 3.72 -9.75
CA SER A 227 -9.54 2.96 -9.08
C SER A 227 -9.74 2.92 -7.56
N ALA A 228 -10.02 4.07 -6.94
CA ALA A 228 -10.28 4.14 -5.50
C ALA A 228 -11.49 3.29 -5.08
N VAL A 229 -12.56 3.26 -5.88
CA VAL A 229 -13.73 2.39 -5.65
C VAL A 229 -13.35 0.91 -5.73
N LEU A 230 -12.60 0.50 -6.75
CA LEU A 230 -12.15 -0.89 -6.92
C LEU A 230 -11.24 -1.34 -5.77
N LEU A 231 -10.27 -0.50 -5.41
CA LEU A 231 -9.37 -0.75 -4.30
C LEU A 231 -10.11 -0.82 -2.97
N ARG A 232 -11.10 0.06 -2.74
CA ARG A 232 -11.96 -0.01 -1.55
C ARG A 232 -12.79 -1.28 -1.48
N LYS A 233 -13.36 -1.73 -2.62
CA LYS A 233 -14.08 -3.01 -2.69
C LYS A 233 -13.16 -4.18 -2.37
N HIS A 234 -11.96 -4.18 -2.93
CA HIS A 234 -10.95 -5.20 -2.65
C HIS A 234 -10.51 -5.20 -1.18
N TRP A 235 -10.25 -4.02 -0.62
CA TRP A 235 -9.90 -3.83 0.78
C TRP A 235 -10.97 -4.38 1.73
N ARG A 236 -12.24 -4.04 1.47
CA ARG A 236 -13.37 -4.56 2.24
C ARG A 236 -13.48 -6.07 2.12
N ALA A 237 -13.38 -6.63 0.91
CA ALA A 237 -13.41 -8.08 0.72
C ALA A 237 -12.27 -8.80 1.47
N ARG A 238 -11.08 -8.19 1.51
CA ARG A 238 -9.90 -8.78 2.17
C ARG A 238 -9.94 -8.71 3.70
N PHE A 239 -10.46 -7.62 4.28
CA PHE A 239 -10.33 -7.35 5.72
C PHE A 239 -11.65 -7.18 6.50
N HIS A 240 -12.78 -7.12 5.80
CA HIS A 240 -14.12 -6.96 6.37
C HIS A 240 -15.16 -7.94 5.82
N GLY A 241 -14.83 -8.69 4.78
CA GLY A 241 -15.66 -9.79 4.31
C GLY A 241 -15.80 -10.81 5.42
N GLU A 242 -17.04 -11.18 5.72
CA GLU A 242 -17.39 -12.20 6.69
C GLU A 242 -16.47 -13.41 6.58
N SER A 243 -16.10 -13.91 7.74
CA SER A 243 -15.45 -15.18 8.01
C SER A 243 -16.27 -16.37 7.49
N THR A 244 -16.52 -16.47 6.18
CA THR A 244 -16.79 -17.77 5.55
C THR A 244 -15.45 -18.50 5.37
N GLY A 245 -14.88 -18.91 6.50
CA GLY A 245 -14.07 -20.11 6.68
C GLY A 245 -13.12 -20.49 5.55
N ARG A 246 -12.17 -19.63 5.21
CA ARG A 246 -10.96 -20.07 4.51
C ARG A 246 -9.74 -19.50 5.22
N SER A 247 -9.47 -20.09 6.38
CA SER A 247 -8.10 -20.25 6.86
C SER A 247 -7.32 -20.91 5.72
N GLU A 248 -6.64 -20.09 4.91
CA GLU A 248 -5.53 -20.52 4.07
C GLU A 248 -4.35 -20.84 4.99
N ARG A 249 -4.53 -21.80 5.91
CA ARG A 249 -3.38 -22.57 6.38
C ARG A 249 -2.80 -23.26 5.15
N PRO A 250 -1.51 -23.05 4.85
CA PRO A 250 -0.79 -23.83 3.86
C PRO A 250 -1.09 -25.32 4.07
N ILE A 251 -1.27 -26.09 2.98
CA ILE A 251 -1.57 -27.53 3.10
C ILE A 251 -0.47 -28.27 3.87
N THR A 252 0.74 -27.72 3.85
CA THR A 252 1.92 -28.18 4.61
C THR A 252 1.74 -28.11 6.11
N ASP A 253 0.92 -27.17 6.60
CA ASP A 253 0.70 -26.93 8.03
C ASP A 253 -0.55 -27.64 8.56
N LEU A 254 -1.27 -28.35 7.67
CA LEU A 254 -2.39 -29.19 8.03
C LEU A 254 -1.88 -30.55 8.52
N SER A 255 -2.38 -30.97 9.69
CA SER A 255 -2.18 -32.33 10.16
C SER A 255 -2.74 -33.34 9.16
N ALA A 256 -2.28 -34.59 9.20
CA ALA A 256 -2.77 -35.64 8.30
C ALA A 256 -4.31 -35.76 8.35
N ASP A 257 -4.88 -35.68 9.55
CA ASP A 257 -6.33 -35.75 9.77
C ASP A 257 -7.09 -34.56 9.17
N GLU A 258 -6.52 -33.36 9.23
CA GLU A 258 -7.11 -32.17 8.62
C GLU A 258 -7.08 -32.23 7.10
N ARG A 259 -6.01 -32.79 6.52
CA ARG A 259 -5.90 -33.02 5.07
C ARG A 259 -6.96 -33.99 4.58
N ASP A 260 -7.18 -35.09 5.29
CA ASP A 260 -8.19 -36.09 4.94
C ASP A 260 -9.61 -35.55 5.05
N ARG A 261 -9.92 -34.79 6.12
CA ARG A 261 -11.22 -34.11 6.26
C ARG A 261 -11.46 -33.15 5.11
N ARG A 262 -10.44 -32.38 4.72
CA ARG A 262 -10.53 -31.42 3.62
C ARG A 262 -10.72 -32.10 2.27
N ARG A 263 -10.02 -33.22 2.03
CA ARG A 263 -10.18 -34.04 0.83
C ARG A 263 -11.60 -34.59 0.71
N ARG A 264 -12.13 -35.21 1.78
CA ARG A 264 -13.52 -35.74 1.79
C ARG A 264 -14.56 -34.65 1.57
N ALA A 265 -14.34 -33.45 2.13
CA ALA A 265 -15.23 -32.31 1.90
C ALA A 265 -15.23 -31.84 0.43
N LEU A 266 -14.07 -31.87 -0.24
CA LEU A 266 -13.96 -31.54 -1.66
C LEU A 266 -14.60 -32.60 -2.55
N GLU A 267 -14.42 -33.89 -2.23
CA GLU A 267 -15.07 -35.00 -2.93
C GLU A 267 -16.60 -34.91 -2.82
N LYS A 268 -17.14 -34.62 -1.63
CA LYS A 268 -18.59 -34.37 -1.45
C LYS A 268 -19.09 -33.20 -2.28
N ARG A 269 -18.35 -32.09 -2.32
CA ARG A 269 -18.72 -30.92 -3.15
C ARG A 269 -18.67 -31.21 -4.64
N ARG A 270 -17.71 -32.02 -5.09
CA ARG A 270 -17.62 -32.45 -6.49
C ARG A 270 -18.80 -33.36 -6.86
N ALA A 271 -19.14 -34.33 -6.00
CA ALA A 271 -20.30 -35.19 -6.18
C ALA A 271 -21.62 -34.40 -6.22
N ALA A 272 -21.78 -33.41 -5.34
CA ALA A 272 -22.96 -32.52 -5.31
C ALA A 272 -23.10 -31.65 -6.57
N ARG A 273 -21.99 -31.31 -7.25
CA ARG A 273 -22.01 -30.57 -8.52
C ARG A 273 -22.34 -31.47 -9.71
N LEU A 274 -21.85 -32.71 -9.69
CA LEU A 274 -22.08 -33.68 -10.75
C LEU A 274 -23.52 -34.23 -10.72
N SER A 275 -24.14 -34.32 -9.54
CA SER A 275 -25.55 -34.73 -9.37
C SER A 275 -26.58 -33.63 -9.64
N ARG A 276 -26.15 -32.39 -9.87
CA ARG A 276 -27.01 -31.24 -10.25
C ARG A 276 -27.01 -30.97 -11.76
N ARG A 277 -26.28 -31.76 -12.54
CA ARG A 277 -26.37 -31.81 -14.01
C ARG A 277 -27.16 -33.03 -14.40
#